data_AF-A0A0C3QQ87-F1
#
_entry.id   AF-A0A0C3QQ87-F1
#
_cell.length_a   1.000
_cell.length_b   1.000
_cell.length_c   1.000
_cell.angle_alpha   90.00
_cell.angle_beta   90.00
_cell.angle_gamma   90.00
#
_symmetry.space_group_name_H-M   'P 1'
#
loop_
_entity.id
_entity.type
_entity.pdbx_description
1 polymer ?
#
loop_
_entity_poly.entity_id
_entity_poly.type
_entity_poly.pdbx_seq_one_letter_code
_entity_poly.pdbx_strand_id
1 'polypeptide(L)'
;MIILPWSLLIGFSFFQTEYTIKNFLLAISLYPEVQARAREEIDRVIDSDRLPNFDDQSNLPFIHAVVLESLRWNPPIPFGFPNVSREDDTYRGYFIPKGTMVMKNL
;
A
#
# COMPACT_ATOMS: atom_id res chain seq x y z
N MET A 1 24.27 6.42 12.43
CA MET A 1 23.28 5.33 12.39
C MET A 1 22.23 5.66 13.44
N ILE A 2 21.09 6.23 13.02
CA ILE A 2 20.00 6.56 13.95
C ILE A 2 19.26 5.25 14.20
N ILE A 3 19.43 4.67 15.39
CA ILE A 3 18.61 3.53 15.82
C ILE A 3 17.23 4.11 16.11
N LEU A 4 16.28 3.88 15.19
CA LEU A 4 14.89 4.23 15.46
C LEU A 4 14.39 3.31 16.59
N PRO A 5 13.84 3.86 17.69
CA PRO A 5 13.27 3.04 18.74
C PRO A 5 12.12 2.17 18.20
N TRP A 6 11.94 0.99 18.79
CA TRP A 6 10.88 0.05 18.41
C TRP A 6 9.47 0.67 18.38
N SER A 7 9.23 1.70 19.19
CA SER A 7 7.99 2.46 19.19
C SER A 7 7.70 3.16 17.86
N LEU A 8 8.72 3.64 17.15
CA LEU A 8 8.55 4.28 15.84
C LEU A 8 8.22 3.26 14.75
N LEU A 9 8.86 2.09 14.77
CA LEU A 9 8.56 1.01 13.83
C LEU A 9 7.13 0.50 14.01
N ILE A 10 6.72 0.30 15.26
CA ILE A 10 5.37 -0.13 15.60
C ILE A 10 4.34 0.93 15.19
N GLY A 11 4.54 2.19 15.57
CA GLY A 11 3.61 3.28 15.22
C GLY A 11 3.44 3.48 13.71
N PHE A 12 4.52 3.33 12.95
CA PHE A 12 4.49 3.46 11.49
C PHE A 12 3.70 2.33 10.80
N SER A 13 3.88 1.10 11.25
CA SER A 13 3.13 -0.06 10.72
C SER A 13 1.62 0.06 10.98
N PHE A 14 1.24 0.58 12.14
CA PHE A 14 -0.17 0.82 12.47
C PHE A 14 -0.81 1.87 11.55
N PHE A 15 -0.16 3.02 11.36
CA PHE A 15 -0.70 4.10 10.52
C PHE A 15 -0.98 3.63 9.08
N GLN A 16 -0.05 2.93 8.45
CA GLN A 16 -0.22 2.47 7.07
C GLN A 16 -1.35 1.46 6.93
N THR A 17 -1.42 0.50 7.86
CA THR A 17 -2.46 -0.54 7.85
C THR A 17 -3.84 0.07 8.07
N GLU A 18 -3.97 0.97 9.05
CA GLU A 18 -5.22 1.69 9.35
C GLU A 18 -5.70 2.49 8.13
N TYR A 19 -4.82 3.27 7.52
CA TYR A 19 -5.16 4.08 6.36
C TYR A 19 -5.59 3.21 5.17
N THR A 20 -4.84 2.15 4.88
CA THR A 20 -5.14 1.24 3.76
C THR A 20 -6.49 0.55 3.96
N ILE A 21 -6.80 0.09 5.17
CA ILE A 21 -8.10 -0.53 5.47
C ILE A 21 -9.24 0.49 5.29
N LYS A 22 -9.10 1.71 5.82
CA LYS A 22 -10.10 2.77 5.63
C LYS A 22 -10.31 3.09 4.14
N ASN A 23 -9.22 3.14 3.39
CA ASN A 23 -9.25 3.40 1.95
C ASN A 23 -9.93 2.27 1.18
N PHE A 24 -9.62 1.02 1.52
CA PHE A 24 -10.30 -0.15 0.98
C PHE A 24 -11.80 -0.12 1.28
N LEU A 25 -12.20 0.15 2.52
CA LEU A 25 -13.61 0.27 2.92
C LEU A 25 -14.35 1.36 2.13
N LEU A 26 -13.69 2.51 1.93
CA LEU A 26 -14.21 3.58 1.07
C LEU A 26 -14.37 3.09 -0.37
N ALA A 27 -13.34 2.48 -0.95
CA ALA A 27 -13.36 1.99 -2.33
C ALA A 27 -14.50 0.98 -2.55
N ILE A 28 -14.64 -0.05 -1.71
CA ILE A 28 -15.72 -1.04 -1.89
C ILE A 28 -17.11 -0.45 -1.67
N SER A 29 -17.25 0.62 -0.88
CA SER A 29 -18.53 1.33 -0.72
C SER A 29 -18.92 2.11 -1.98
N LEU A 30 -17.95 2.57 -2.76
CA LEU A 30 -18.15 3.28 -4.02
C LEU A 30 -18.32 2.32 -5.22
N TYR A 31 -17.75 1.12 -5.13
CA TYR A 31 -17.71 0.12 -6.20
C TYR A 31 -18.30 -1.24 -5.74
N PRO A 32 -19.62 -1.32 -5.51
CA PRO A 32 -20.27 -2.54 -4.99
C PRO A 32 -20.12 -3.75 -5.92
N GLU A 33 -19.96 -3.55 -7.23
CA GLU A 33 -19.70 -4.60 -8.21
C GLU A 33 -18.35 -5.28 -7.99
N VAL A 34 -17.32 -4.53 -7.56
CA VAL A 34 -16.01 -5.08 -7.21
C VAL A 34 -16.13 -5.92 -5.93
N GLN A 35 -16.92 -5.45 -4.96
CA GLN A 35 -17.19 -6.19 -3.73
C GLN A 35 -17.91 -7.53 -4.03
N ALA A 36 -18.91 -7.52 -4.90
CA ALA A 36 -19.64 -8.73 -5.29
C ALA A 36 -18.73 -9.76 -5.95
N ARG A 37 -17.89 -9.33 -6.91
CA ARG A 37 -16.92 -10.20 -7.58
C ARG A 37 -15.83 -10.72 -6.64
N ALA A 38 -15.38 -9.89 -5.69
CA ALA A 38 -14.43 -10.30 -4.66
C ALA A 38 -15.02 -11.41 -3.77
N ARG A 39 -16.29 -11.27 -3.39
CA ARG A 39 -17.00 -12.30 -2.62
C ARG A 39 -17.19 -13.59 -3.42
N GLU A 40 -17.55 -13.51 -4.69
CA GLU A 40 -17.68 -14.69 -5.56
C GLU A 40 -16.37 -15.49 -5.68
N GLU A 41 -15.22 -14.83 -5.78
CA GLU A 41 -13.93 -15.52 -5.78
C GLU A 41 -13.65 -16.22 -4.45
N ILE A 42 -13.94 -15.56 -3.33
CA ILE A 42 -13.79 -16.14 -1.99
C ILE A 42 -14.68 -17.39 -1.85
N ASP A 43 -15.96 -17.27 -2.19
CA ASP A 43 -16.93 -18.37 -2.05
C ASP A 43 -16.59 -19.56 -2.97
N ARG A 44 -15.91 -19.32 -4.10
CA ARG A 44 -15.46 -20.37 -5.01
C ARG A 44 -14.23 -21.12 -4.50
N VAL A 45 -13.31 -20.43 -3.85
CA VAL A 45 -12.00 -20.99 -3.45
C VAL A 45 -12.04 -21.55 -2.03
N ILE A 46 -12.83 -20.94 -1.16
CA ILE A 46 -12.85 -21.25 0.27
C ILE A 46 -14.10 -22.04 0.58
N ASP A 47 -13.89 -23.24 1.10
CA ASP A 47 -14.97 -24.10 1.57
C ASP A 47 -15.72 -23.46 2.74
N SER A 48 -17.05 -23.62 2.79
CA SER A 48 -17.91 -22.93 3.76
C SER A 48 -17.63 -23.31 5.22
N ASP A 49 -16.92 -24.41 5.43
CA ASP A 49 -16.63 -24.97 6.75
C ASP A 49 -15.38 -24.34 7.41
N ARG A 50 -14.68 -23.42 6.72
CA ARG A 50 -13.49 -22.75 7.29
C ARG A 50 -13.33 -21.30 6.86
N LEU A 51 -12.55 -20.58 7.65
CA LEU A 51 -12.09 -19.24 7.29
C LEU A 51 -10.87 -19.31 6.33
N PRO A 52 -10.61 -18.22 5.59
CA PRO A 52 -9.39 -18.07 4.78
C PRO A 52 -8.12 -18.22 5.63
N ASN A 53 -7.09 -18.81 5.03
CA ASN A 53 -5.74 -18.82 5.58
C ASN A 53 -4.70 -18.44 4.50
N PHE A 54 -3.42 -18.41 4.85
CA PHE A 54 -2.36 -17.97 3.92
C PHE A 54 -2.12 -18.94 2.75
N ASP A 55 -2.48 -20.23 2.87
CA ASP A 55 -2.30 -21.21 1.79
C ASP A 55 -3.25 -20.91 0.62
N ASP A 56 -4.38 -20.25 0.88
CA ASP A 56 -5.36 -19.85 -0.14
C ASP A 56 -4.90 -18.69 -1.01
N GLN A 57 -3.91 -17.90 -0.56
CA GLN A 57 -3.55 -16.63 -1.19
C GLN A 57 -3.21 -16.78 -2.68
N SER A 58 -2.55 -17.87 -3.06
CA SER A 58 -2.19 -18.15 -4.46
C SER A 58 -3.41 -18.41 -5.36
N ASN A 59 -4.53 -18.83 -4.78
CA ASN A 59 -5.79 -19.14 -5.46
C ASN A 59 -6.77 -17.96 -5.49
N LEU A 60 -6.42 -16.82 -4.87
CA LEU A 60 -7.26 -15.62 -4.77
C LEU A 60 -6.67 -14.43 -5.58
N PRO A 61 -6.49 -14.56 -6.90
CA PRO A 61 -5.84 -13.53 -7.71
C PRO A 61 -6.64 -12.23 -7.80
N PHE A 62 -7.97 -12.27 -7.77
CA PHE A 62 -8.79 -11.06 -7.82
C PHE A 62 -8.76 -10.30 -6.49
N ILE A 63 -8.81 -10.99 -5.34
CA ILE A 63 -8.60 -10.37 -4.03
C ILE A 63 -7.21 -9.73 -3.96
N HIS A 64 -6.17 -10.42 -4.44
CA HIS A 64 -4.83 -9.86 -4.52
C HIS A 64 -4.80 -8.57 -5.36
N ALA A 65 -5.47 -8.57 -6.52
CA ALA A 65 -5.61 -7.38 -7.35
C ALA A 65 -6.34 -6.23 -6.62
N VAL A 66 -7.40 -6.52 -5.85
CA VAL A 66 -8.13 -5.53 -5.05
C VAL A 66 -7.25 -4.90 -3.96
N VAL A 67 -6.39 -5.70 -3.31
CA VAL A 67 -5.41 -5.19 -2.32
C VAL A 67 -4.42 -4.26 -3.00
N LEU A 68 -3.84 -4.67 -4.14
CA LEU A 68 -2.91 -3.84 -4.90
C LEU A 68 -3.57 -2.54 -5.38
N GLU A 69 -4.81 -2.63 -5.85
CA GLU A 69 -5.56 -1.45 -6.32
C GLU A 69 -5.90 -0.50 -5.17
N SER A 70 -6.18 -1.02 -3.97
CA SER A 70 -6.38 -0.19 -2.78
C SER A 70 -5.13 0.59 -2.39
N LEU A 71 -3.94 0.01 -2.60
CA LEU A 71 -2.65 0.67 -2.39
C LEU A 71 -2.32 1.68 -3.50
N ARG A 72 -2.73 1.41 -4.74
CA ARG A 72 -2.50 2.28 -5.91
C ARG A 72 -3.43 3.48 -5.94
N TRP A 73 -4.72 3.27 -5.65
CA TRP A 73 -5.77 4.27 -5.82
C TRP A 73 -5.58 5.47 -4.89
N ASN A 74 -5.20 5.22 -3.64
CA ASN A 74 -4.91 6.26 -2.67
C ASN A 74 -3.90 5.73 -1.63
N PRO A 75 -2.60 5.83 -1.92
CA PRO A 75 -1.55 5.26 -1.08
C PRO A 75 -1.45 6.00 0.26
N PRO A 76 -1.11 5.30 1.36
CA PRO A 76 -0.99 5.91 2.69
C PRO A 76 0.13 6.96 2.80
N ILE A 77 1.11 6.93 1.90
CA ILE A 77 2.26 7.85 1.90
C ILE A 77 2.49 8.34 0.47
N PRO A 78 1.65 9.25 -0.06
CA PRO A 78 1.67 9.64 -1.48
C PRO A 78 2.98 10.29 -1.94
N PHE A 79 3.75 10.88 -1.02
CA PHE A 79 5.04 11.51 -1.34
C PHE A 79 6.27 10.69 -0.91
N GLY A 80 6.05 9.48 -0.40
CA GLY A 80 7.08 8.66 0.23
C GLY A 80 7.81 9.40 1.36
N PHE A 81 9.02 8.95 1.66
CA PHE A 81 9.93 9.67 2.55
C PHE A 81 10.79 10.67 1.77
N PRO A 82 10.93 11.91 2.27
CA PRO A 82 11.86 12.88 1.69
C PRO A 82 13.28 12.31 1.63
N ASN A 83 13.92 12.44 0.47
CA ASN A 83 15.33 12.11 0.30
C ASN A 83 16.14 13.41 0.27
N VAL A 84 17.44 13.33 0.54
CA VAL A 84 18.35 14.47 0.43
C VAL A 84 19.47 14.09 -0.51
N SER A 85 19.74 14.94 -1.52
CA SER A 85 20.84 14.72 -2.43
C SER A 85 22.17 14.76 -1.68
N ARG A 86 22.96 13.70 -1.77
CA ARG A 86 24.25 13.59 -1.05
C ARG A 86 25.39 14.30 -1.76
N GLU A 87 25.22 14.54 -3.05
CA GLU A 87 26.15 15.21 -3.95
C GLU A 87 25.35 16.00 -5.00
N ASP A 88 26.06 16.78 -5.81
CA ASP A 88 25.46 17.47 -6.94
C ASP A 88 25.05 16.43 -8.00
N ASP A 89 23.84 16.53 -8.52
CA ASP A 89 23.28 15.58 -9.48
C ASP A 89 22.56 16.32 -10.63
N THR A 90 22.28 15.63 -11.73
CA THR A 90 21.47 16.14 -12.84
C THR A 90 20.38 15.15 -13.20
N TYR A 91 19.12 15.53 -13.00
CA TYR A 91 17.97 14.72 -13.35
C TYR A 91 17.19 15.35 -14.50
N ARG A 92 17.03 14.61 -15.62
CA ARG A 92 16.30 15.07 -16.82
C ARG A 92 16.76 16.47 -17.31
N GLY A 93 18.05 16.77 -17.20
CA GLY A 93 18.64 18.06 -17.60
C GLY A 93 18.54 19.17 -16.55
N TYR A 94 17.92 18.93 -15.40
CA TYR A 94 17.87 19.86 -14.27
C TYR A 94 19.00 19.57 -13.28
N PHE A 95 19.79 20.60 -12.96
CA PHE A 95 20.83 20.51 -11.93
C PHE A 95 20.20 20.51 -10.53
N ILE A 96 20.59 19.53 -9.71
CA ILE A 96 20.14 19.34 -8.33
C ILE A 96 21.37 19.49 -7.42
N PRO A 97 21.48 20.59 -6.65
CA PRO A 97 22.58 20.77 -5.72
C PRO A 97 22.61 19.71 -4.59
N LYS A 98 23.80 19.45 -4.09
CA LYS A 98 24.02 18.72 -2.84
C LYS A 98 23.23 19.37 -1.71
N GLY A 99 22.55 18.54 -0.92
CA GLY A 99 21.70 18.98 0.20
C GLY A 99 20.28 19.32 -0.18
N THR A 100 19.90 19.29 -1.47
CA THR A 100 18.51 19.48 -1.89
C THR A 100 17.62 18.35 -1.37
N MET A 101 16.51 18.72 -0.73
CA MET A 101 15.44 17.79 -0.36
C MET A 101 14.59 17.46 -1.59
N VAL A 102 14.42 16.17 -1.85
CA VAL A 102 13.65 15.63 -2.97
C VAL A 102 12.46 14.86 -2.43
N MET A 103 11.25 15.32 -2.76
CA MET A 103 10.01 14.59 -2.51
C MET A 103 9.65 13.77 -3.74
N LYS A 104 9.22 12.52 -3.51
CA LYS A 104 8.72 11.66 -4.59
C LYS A 104 7.24 12.00 -4.81
N ASN A 105 6.75 11.81 -6.02
CA ASN A 105 5.30 11.76 -6.29
C ASN A 105 5.02 10.33 -6.75
N LEU A 106 4.36 9.55 -5.89
CA LEU A 106 4.12 8.12 -6.12
C LEU A 106 2.87 7.88 -6.98
#